data_AF-A0A497G985-F1
#
_entry.id   AF-A0A497G985-F1
#
_cell.length_a   1.000
_cell.length_b   1.000
_cell.length_c   1.000
_cell.angle_alpha   90.00
_cell.angle_beta   90.00
_cell.angle_gamma   90.00
#
_symmetry.space_group_name_H-M   'P 1'
#
loop_
_entity.id
_entity.type
_entity.pdbx_description
1 polymer ?
#
loop_
_entity_poly.entity_id
_entity_poly.type
_entity_poly.pdbx_seq_one_letter_code
_entity_poly.pdbx_strand_id
1 'polypeptide(L)'
;MRIEVEERALELDWADMAILLTLLWAEADALIPSDLTPIIPDYSRLTKKLKRLEELELVEILEIGAERRLRFIYLTELGLKAARKVEELARKHGLL
;
A
#
# COMPACT_ATOMS: atom_id res chain seq x y z
N MET A 1 -1.72 5.66 -12.81
CA MET A 1 -0.32 5.99 -13.14
C MET A 1 0.42 4.70 -13.39
N ARG A 2 1.16 4.62 -14.49
CA ARG A 2 2.03 3.48 -14.76
C ARG A 2 3.42 3.78 -14.23
N ILE A 3 3.97 2.89 -13.41
CA ILE A 3 5.36 2.96 -12.94
C ILE A 3 6.11 1.68 -13.32
N GLU A 4 7.41 1.81 -13.55
CA GLU A 4 8.29 0.68 -13.79
C GLU A 4 9.13 0.44 -12.54
N VAL A 5 9.06 -0.78 -12.02
CA VAL A 5 9.81 -1.23 -10.85
C VAL A 5 10.47 -2.54 -11.21
N GLU A 6 11.80 -2.51 -11.23
CA GLU A 6 12.65 -3.61 -11.71
C GLU A 6 12.34 -3.95 -13.17
N GLU A 7 11.47 -4.93 -13.41
CA GLU A 7 11.04 -5.35 -14.76
C GLU A 7 9.51 -5.40 -14.90
N ARG A 8 8.78 -4.93 -13.89
CA ARG A 8 7.31 -4.94 -13.89
C ARG A 8 6.75 -3.55 -14.16
N ALA A 9 5.79 -3.49 -15.07
CA ALA A 9 4.93 -2.34 -15.23
C ALA A 9 3.73 -2.46 -14.28
N LEU A 10 3.66 -1.58 -13.30
CA LEU A 10 2.57 -1.52 -12.33
C LEU A 10 1.62 -0.39 -12.68
N GLU A 11 0.33 -0.68 -12.75
CA GLU A 11 -0.71 0.33 -12.89
C GLU A 11 -1.30 0.65 -11.53
N LEU A 12 -0.96 1.83 -10.99
CA LEU A 12 -1.36 2.28 -9.67
C LEU A 12 -2.24 3.52 -9.77
N ASP A 13 -3.42 3.50 -9.18
CA ASP A 13 -4.22 4.70 -9.02
C ASP A 13 -3.75 5.55 -7.84
N TRP A 14 -4.38 6.71 -7.61
CA TRP A 14 -4.04 7.59 -6.50
C TRP A 14 -4.06 6.88 -5.14
N ALA A 15 -5.04 6.01 -4.92
CA ALA A 15 -5.25 5.36 -3.62
C ALA A 15 -4.23 4.23 -3.40
N ASP A 16 -3.84 3.52 -4.45
CA ASP A 16 -2.70 2.59 -4.38
C ASP A 16 -1.45 3.33 -3.89
N MET A 17 -1.14 4.45 -4.54
CA MET A 17 0.03 5.27 -4.22
C MET A 17 -0.02 5.82 -2.79
N ALA A 18 -1.17 6.32 -2.36
CA ALA A 18 -1.36 6.84 -1.00
C ALA A 18 -1.16 5.74 0.06
N ILE A 19 -1.69 4.53 -0.16
CA ILE A 19 -1.50 3.40 0.76
C ILE A 19 -0.02 3.03 0.84
N LEU A 20 0.66 2.89 -0.30
CA LEU A 20 2.08 2.54 -0.34
C LEU A 20 2.97 3.59 0.36
N LEU A 21 2.70 4.88 0.14
CA LEU A 21 3.42 5.96 0.82
C LEU A 21 3.13 5.97 2.32
N THR A 22 1.89 5.71 2.73
CA THR A 22 1.52 5.65 4.14
C THR A 22 2.25 4.51 4.84
N LEU A 23 2.32 3.33 4.21
CA LEU A 23 3.11 2.21 4.73
C LEU A 23 4.61 2.52 4.75
N LEU A 24 5.14 3.23 3.75
CA LEU A 24 6.56 3.62 3.68
C LEU A 24 6.94 4.58 4.81
N TRP A 25 6.05 5.50 5.18
CA TRP A 25 6.29 6.51 6.21
C TRP A 25 5.87 6.06 7.61
N ALA A 26 5.10 4.98 7.72
CA ALA A 26 4.76 4.41 9.00
C ALA A 26 6.04 3.86 9.65
N GLU A 27 6.51 4.50 10.73
CA GLU A 27 7.64 4.02 11.54
C GLU A 27 7.36 2.65 12.19
N ALA A 28 6.11 2.19 12.17
CA ALA A 28 5.63 0.98 12.85
C ALA A 28 5.81 -0.32 12.03
N ASP A 29 6.47 -0.28 10.87
CA ASP A 29 6.66 -1.39 9.91
C ASP A 29 5.37 -2.04 9.35
N ALA A 30 4.20 -1.72 9.92
CA ALA A 30 2.90 -2.28 9.58
C ALA A 30 1.77 -1.29 9.87
N LEU A 31 0.65 -1.47 9.16
CA LEU A 31 -0.61 -0.76 9.44
C LEU A 31 -1.76 -1.73 9.61
N ILE A 32 -2.81 -1.30 10.31
CA ILE A 32 -4.09 -2.00 10.33
C ILE A 32 -5.08 -1.30 9.39
N PRO A 33 -6.12 -2.00 8.86
CA PRO A 33 -7.06 -1.40 7.93
C PRO A 33 -7.69 -0.07 8.38
N SER A 34 -7.92 0.12 9.69
CA SER A 34 -8.47 1.38 10.21
C SER A 34 -7.57 2.58 9.94
N ASP A 35 -6.25 2.40 9.91
CA ASP A 35 -5.28 3.47 9.65
C ASP A 35 -5.36 3.99 8.21
N LEU A 36 -5.89 3.18 7.30
CA LEU A 36 -6.06 3.50 5.89
C LEU A 36 -7.46 4.04 5.55
N THR A 37 -8.38 4.08 6.52
CA THR A 37 -9.73 4.63 6.31
C THR A 37 -9.76 6.11 5.91
N PRO A 38 -8.80 6.98 6.29
CA PRO A 38 -8.73 8.35 5.76
C PRO A 38 -8.49 8.40 4.25
N ILE A 39 -7.85 7.37 3.68
CA ILE A 39 -7.58 7.25 2.24
C ILE A 39 -8.82 6.68 1.53
N ILE A 40 -9.41 5.62 2.10
CA ILE A 40 -10.60 4.95 1.57
C ILE A 40 -11.58 4.69 2.73
N PRO A 41 -12.59 5.55 2.93
CA PRO A 41 -13.51 5.44 4.07
C PRO A 41 -14.40 4.19 4.03
N ASP A 42 -14.74 3.72 2.84
CA ASP A 42 -15.56 2.51 2.66
C ASP A 42 -14.71 1.25 2.88
N TYR A 43 -15.02 0.51 3.94
CA TYR A 43 -14.25 -0.66 4.35
C TYR A 43 -14.27 -1.82 3.32
N SER A 44 -15.37 -1.98 2.58
CA SER A 44 -15.46 -3.00 1.53
C SER A 44 -14.55 -2.68 0.37
N ARG A 45 -14.54 -1.40 -0.06
CA ARG A 45 -13.65 -0.88 -1.10
C ARG A 45 -12.19 -0.95 -0.64
N LEU A 46 -11.89 -0.56 0.59
CA LEU A 46 -10.54 -0.67 1.15
C LEU A 46 -10.05 -2.12 1.15
N THR A 47 -10.89 -3.06 1.59
CA THR A 47 -10.52 -4.49 1.59
C THR A 47 -10.26 -5.01 0.18
N LYS A 48 -11.10 -4.64 -0.81
CA LYS A 48 -10.85 -4.99 -2.21
C LYS A 48 -9.55 -4.39 -2.74
N LYS A 49 -9.25 -3.17 -2.32
CA LYS A 49 -8.02 -2.46 -2.72
C LYS A 49 -6.77 -3.13 -2.16
N LEU A 50 -6.79 -3.45 -0.87
CA LEU A 50 -5.71 -4.16 -0.20
C LEU A 50 -5.46 -5.53 -0.82
N LYS A 51 -6.54 -6.29 -1.09
CA LYS A 51 -6.43 -7.59 -1.78
C LYS A 51 -5.80 -7.45 -3.17
N ARG A 52 -6.18 -6.44 -3.94
CA ARG A 52 -5.54 -6.17 -5.24
C ARG A 52 -4.04 -5.84 -5.09
N LEU A 53 -3.66 -5.04 -4.09
CA LEU A 53 -2.25 -4.73 -3.84
C LEU A 53 -1.46 -5.97 -3.42
N GLU A 54 -2.08 -6.88 -2.68
CA GLU A 54 -1.52 -8.19 -2.31
C GLU A 54 -1.38 -9.11 -3.54
N GLU A 55 -2.37 -9.15 -4.43
CA GLU A 55 -2.29 -9.88 -5.72
C GLU A 55 -1.19 -9.33 -6.65
N LEU A 56 -0.85 -8.04 -6.52
CA LEU A 56 0.29 -7.42 -7.20
C LEU A 56 1.62 -7.63 -6.47
N GLU A 57 1.60 -8.37 -5.36
CA GLU A 57 2.76 -8.64 -4.50
C GLU A 57 3.41 -7.37 -3.95
N LEU A 58 2.64 -6.29 -3.78
CA LEU A 58 3.12 -5.02 -3.22
C LEU A 58 2.92 -4.93 -1.71
N VAL A 59 1.95 -5.67 -1.18
CA VAL A 59 1.73 -5.77 0.26
C VAL A 59 1.51 -7.22 0.65
N GLU A 60 1.76 -7.52 1.92
CA GLU A 60 1.38 -8.78 2.56
C GLU A 60 0.35 -8.50 3.65
N ILE A 61 -0.72 -9.30 3.71
CA ILE A 61 -1.76 -9.17 4.73
C ILE A 61 -1.70 -10.37 5.68
N LEU A 62 -1.23 -10.11 6.90
CA LEU A 62 -1.16 -11.11 7.96
C LEU A 62 -2.43 -11.06 8.81
N GLU A 63 -3.17 -12.17 8.88
CA GLU A 63 -4.33 -12.31 9.76
C GLU A 63 -3.96 -12.99 11.08
N ILE A 64 -4.23 -12.35 12.22
CA ILE A 64 -4.02 -12.90 13.56
C ILE A 64 -5.35 -12.95 14.33
N GLY A 65 -5.61 -14.09 14.99
CA GLY A 65 -6.67 -14.25 15.98
C GLY A 65 -7.92 -14.98 15.46
N ALA A 66 -8.45 -15.91 16.28
CA ALA A 66 -9.57 -16.78 15.92
C ALA A 66 -10.94 -16.07 15.92
N GLU A 67 -11.14 -15.05 16.76
CA GLU A 67 -12.46 -14.41 16.97
C GLU A 67 -12.54 -12.95 16.50
N ARG A 68 -11.41 -12.22 16.52
CA ARG A 68 -11.27 -10.88 15.96
C ARG A 68 -10.08 -10.94 15.01
N ARG A 69 -10.35 -11.16 13.72
CA ARG A 69 -9.33 -11.22 12.68
C ARG A 69 -8.65 -9.86 12.57
N LEU A 70 -7.60 -9.65 13.36
CA LEU A 70 -6.70 -8.52 13.22
C LEU A 70 -5.94 -8.73 11.92
N ARG A 71 -5.90 -7.71 11.09
CA ARG A 71 -5.19 -7.75 9.81
C ARG A 71 -4.09 -6.72 9.87
N PHE A 72 -2.86 -7.16 9.68
CA PHE A 72 -1.69 -6.30 9.58
C PHE A 72 -1.22 -6.28 8.14
N ILE A 73 -0.91 -5.09 7.65
CA ILE A 73 -0.56 -4.83 6.25
C ILE A 73 0.88 -4.37 6.23
N TYR A 74 1.72 -5.07 5.48
CA TYR A 74 3.15 -4.82 5.36
C TYR A 74 3.52 -4.53 3.91
N LEU A 75 4.59 -3.77 3.68
CA LEU A 75 5.21 -3.73 2.36
C LEU A 75 6.04 -4.99 2.14
N THR A 76 5.88 -5.61 0.98
CA THR A 76 6.86 -6.59 0.49
C THR A 76 8.13 -5.87 0.02
N GLU A 77 9.18 -6.60 -0.36
CA GLU A 77 10.36 -5.98 -0.97
C GLU A 77 10.02 -5.23 -2.27
N LEU A 78 9.15 -5.80 -3.11
CA LEU A 78 8.66 -5.14 -4.32
C LEU A 78 7.82 -3.91 -3.99
N GLY A 79 6.95 -4.03 -2.99
CA GLY A 79 6.16 -2.93 -2.44
C GLY A 79 7.00 -1.76 -1.97
N LEU A 80 8.08 -2.03 -1.24
CA LEU A 80 9.01 -1.01 -0.76
C LEU A 80 9.67 -0.27 -1.92
N LYS A 81 10.13 -0.99 -2.95
CA LYS A 81 10.72 -0.39 -4.16
C LYS A 81 9.68 0.45 -4.91
N ALA A 82 8.45 -0.04 -5.03
CA ALA A 82 7.34 0.69 -5.65
C ALA A 82 7.00 1.96 -4.87
N ALA A 83 6.89 1.88 -3.54
CA ALA A 83 6.59 3.02 -2.67
C ALA A 83 7.67 4.11 -2.76
N ARG A 84 8.95 3.72 -2.71
CA ARG A 84 10.08 4.64 -2.91
C ARG A 84 10.06 5.27 -4.30
N LYS A 85 9.68 4.51 -5.33
CA LYS A 85 9.56 5.05 -6.70
C LYS A 85 8.43 6.09 -6.80
N VAL A 86 7.30 5.83 -6.15
CA VAL A 86 6.19 6.78 -6.04
C VAL A 86 6.64 8.05 -5.31
N GLU A 87 7.37 7.91 -4.20
CA GLU A 87 7.90 9.05 -3.45
C GLU A 87 8.88 9.89 -4.30
N GLU A 88 9.81 9.24 -4.99
CA GLU A 88 10.76 9.90 -5.91
C GLU A 88 10.02 10.70 -6.99
N LEU A 89 9.00 10.11 -7.60
CA LEU A 89 8.18 10.77 -8.62
C LEU A 89 7.41 11.97 -8.03
N ALA A 90 6.80 11.80 -6.86
CA ALA A 90 6.07 12.88 -6.20
C ALA A 90 6.99 14.07 -5.86
N ARG A 91 8.20 13.82 -5.35
CA ARG A 91 9.22 14.86 -5.10
C ARG A 91 9.65 15.56 -6.38
N LYS A 92 9.90 14.80 -7.44
CA LYS A 92 10.28 15.35 -8.75
C LYS A 92 9.22 16.31 -9.31
N HIS A 93 7.95 16.07 -8.98
CA HIS A 93 6.82 16.90 -9.38
C HIS A 93 6.42 17.98 -8.35
N GLY A 94 7.18 18.14 -7.26
CA GLY A 94 6.93 19.16 -6.24
C GLY A 94 5.68 18.90 -5.39
N LEU A 95 5.27 17.64 -5.26
CA LEU A 95 4.12 17.22 -4.45
C LEU A 95 4.52 16.81 -3.03
N LEU A 96 5.82 16.62 -2.77
CA LEU A 96 6.46 16.20 -1.51
C LEU A 96 7.88 16.76 -1.38
#